data_AF-A0A3A4VKH7-F1
#
_entry.id   AF-A0A3A4VKH7-F1
#
_cell.length_a   1.000
_cell.length_b   1.000
_cell.length_c   1.000
_cell.angle_alpha   90.00
_cell.angle_beta   90.00
_cell.angle_gamma   90.00
#
_symmetry.space_group_name_H-M   'P 1'
#
loop_
_entity.id
_entity.type
_entity.pdbx_description
1 polymer ?
#
loop_
_entity_poly.entity_id
_entity_poly.type
_entity_poly.pdbx_seq_one_letter_code
_entity_poly.pdbx_strand_id
1 'polypeptide(L)'
;TLFRSFVGIHCASDSWKARDISVIAEHLFRESTTAIKEVVFQKLPNSTIWVLRADGTLCCCSYRADQEVLAWAEVETDGTVQSMALLTTADEDELWILVDRGTVRQVEKLTADFSGETTEEARFLDCWIEFDGRYDASTIPSYDFTTDQLYATNVVSGFVGKYFRVYDADGEYIDVLATGWDAGTPLFLTCTIQYSSYAVNPLAMAGTYWTEIRNYVTCAGAIGIGTEVSVIGDGTYIGTETVANLTHGTSIEVDTYHERLVIGLPYNFDFQTLPIAVATKNGGGMELQTQIQEGHISVYQARGGGIGPNNGNIATINFDTIIARDLKWSFIDEEGDLYSLPLFTGGVKFTFDGNASNEANLFFRQSEPYPCTVRALNLKVEVSDT
;
A
#
# COMPACT_ATOMS: atom_id res chain seq x y z
N THR A 1 -3.04 -37.75 -2.93
CA THR A 1 -2.51 -36.45 -3.35
C THR A 1 -2.86 -36.23 -4.81
N LEU A 2 -3.96 -35.52 -5.07
CA LEU A 2 -4.47 -35.27 -6.42
C LEU A 2 -3.71 -34.07 -6.99
N PHE A 3 -2.75 -34.32 -7.88
CA PHE A 3 -2.16 -33.28 -8.74
C PHE A 3 -3.24 -32.79 -9.71
N ARG A 4 -3.68 -31.54 -9.57
CA ARG A 4 -4.44 -30.84 -10.61
C ARG A 4 -3.46 -30.02 -11.44
N SER A 5 -3.11 -30.52 -12.61
CA SER A 5 -2.36 -29.77 -13.62
C SER A 5 -3.30 -28.82 -14.37
N PHE A 6 -2.94 -27.54 -14.49
CA PHE A 6 -3.58 -26.61 -15.41
C PHE A 6 -3.14 -26.92 -16.84
N VAL A 7 -4.10 -27.05 -17.77
CA VAL A 7 -3.86 -27.48 -19.16
C VAL A 7 -4.41 -26.43 -20.12
N GLY A 8 -3.53 -25.88 -20.97
CA GLY A 8 -3.91 -25.02 -22.10
C GLY A 8 -4.27 -25.86 -23.34
N ILE A 9 -5.31 -25.46 -24.09
CA ILE A 9 -5.81 -26.17 -25.27
C ILE A 9 -5.14 -25.61 -26.54
N HIS A 10 -4.51 -26.48 -27.34
CA HIS A 10 -4.06 -26.18 -28.70
C HIS A 10 -4.70 -27.19 -29.67
N CYS A 11 -5.64 -26.75 -30.51
CA CYS A 11 -6.56 -27.63 -31.25
C CYS A 11 -6.00 -28.28 -32.53
N ALA A 12 -4.68 -28.26 -32.75
CA ALA A 12 -4.08 -28.79 -33.99
C ALA A 12 -3.58 -30.24 -33.90
N SER A 13 -3.58 -30.86 -32.71
CA SER A 13 -3.18 -32.26 -32.56
C SER A 13 -3.78 -32.87 -31.30
N ASP A 14 -4.26 -34.13 -31.35
CA ASP A 14 -4.69 -34.96 -30.20
C ASP A 14 -3.54 -35.30 -29.22
N SER A 15 -2.52 -34.44 -29.13
CA SER A 15 -1.40 -34.57 -28.19
C SER A 15 -1.48 -33.49 -27.13
N TRP A 16 -1.64 -33.91 -25.88
CA TRP A 16 -1.56 -33.05 -24.71
C TRP A 16 -0.10 -32.62 -24.52
N LYS A 17 0.23 -31.37 -24.82
CA LYS A 17 1.54 -30.79 -24.52
C LYS A 17 1.37 -29.70 -23.47
N ALA A 18 1.73 -30.02 -22.23
CA ALA A 18 1.91 -29.01 -21.20
C ALA A 18 3.32 -28.41 -21.35
N ARG A 19 3.40 -27.08 -21.38
CA ARG A 19 4.68 -26.37 -21.27
C ARG A 19 5.07 -26.32 -19.81
N ASP A 20 6.32 -26.63 -19.50
CA ASP A 20 6.87 -26.34 -18.18
C ASP A 20 7.08 -24.82 -18.06
N ILE A 21 6.29 -24.21 -17.17
CA ILE A 21 6.34 -22.77 -16.88
C ILE A 21 7.26 -22.44 -15.70
N SER A 22 7.73 -23.46 -14.96
CA SER A 22 8.66 -23.29 -13.84
C SER A 22 10.12 -23.25 -14.30
N VAL A 23 10.40 -23.57 -15.57
CA VAL A 23 11.75 -23.62 -16.14
C VAL A 23 12.57 -22.34 -15.95
N ILE A 24 11.93 -21.16 -15.94
CA ILE A 24 12.61 -19.87 -15.73
C ILE A 24 12.86 -19.56 -14.24
N ALA A 25 12.26 -20.34 -13.34
CA ALA A 25 12.23 -20.10 -11.91
C ALA A 25 12.39 -21.41 -11.11
N GLU A 26 13.15 -22.38 -11.62
CA GLU A 26 13.30 -23.70 -11.00
C GLU A 26 13.81 -23.61 -9.55
N HIS A 27 14.63 -22.60 -9.26
CA HIS A 27 15.18 -22.34 -7.92
C HIS A 27 14.09 -22.15 -6.85
N LEU A 28 12.89 -21.68 -7.25
CA LEU A 28 11.75 -21.50 -6.35
C LEU A 28 11.21 -22.83 -5.79
N PHE A 29 11.41 -23.96 -6.49
CA PHE A 29 10.73 -25.23 -6.17
C PHE A 29 11.68 -26.45 -6.13
N ARG A 30 13.00 -26.22 -6.16
CA ARG A 30 14.00 -27.28 -6.28
C ARG A 30 14.17 -28.14 -5.03
N GLU A 31 13.94 -27.56 -3.85
CA GLU A 31 14.21 -28.22 -2.57
C GLU A 31 12.94 -28.86 -2.00
N SER A 32 13.09 -29.89 -1.17
CA SER A 32 11.94 -30.52 -0.51
C SER A 32 11.23 -29.57 0.46
N THR A 33 11.96 -28.61 1.03
CA THR A 33 11.46 -27.52 1.88
C THR A 33 10.59 -26.53 1.11
N THR A 34 10.86 -26.33 -0.18
CA THR A 34 10.13 -25.43 -1.08
C THR A 34 9.12 -26.16 -1.97
N ALA A 35 8.78 -27.40 -1.63
CA ALA A 35 7.83 -28.19 -2.39
C ALA A 35 6.46 -27.52 -2.47
N ILE A 36 5.79 -27.66 -3.62
CA ILE A 36 4.46 -27.12 -3.84
C ILE A 36 3.44 -27.81 -2.92
N LYS A 37 2.78 -27.02 -2.07
CA LYS A 37 1.75 -27.47 -1.13
C LYS A 37 0.35 -27.26 -1.70
N GLU A 38 0.04 -26.04 -2.14
CA GLU A 38 -1.26 -25.67 -2.72
C GLU A 38 -1.06 -24.78 -3.96
N VAL A 39 -1.98 -24.86 -4.93
CA VAL A 39 -1.98 -24.01 -6.11
C VAL A 39 -3.40 -23.56 -6.39
N VAL A 40 -3.59 -22.26 -6.63
CA VAL A 40 -4.86 -21.68 -7.06
C VAL A 40 -4.63 -20.77 -8.27
N PHE A 41 -5.64 -20.60 -9.12
CA PHE A 41 -5.55 -19.78 -10.32
C PHE A 41 -6.59 -18.68 -10.30
N GLN A 42 -6.13 -17.46 -10.11
CA GLN A 42 -6.91 -16.24 -10.16
C GLN A 42 -7.03 -15.81 -11.63
N LYS A 43 -8.24 -15.71 -12.17
CA LYS A 43 -8.47 -15.32 -13.55
C LYS A 43 -8.69 -13.82 -13.68
N LEU A 44 -9.41 -13.21 -12.74
CA LEU A 44 -9.77 -11.80 -12.70
C LEU A 44 -9.19 -11.08 -11.46
N PRO A 45 -8.80 -9.80 -11.57
CA PRO A 45 -8.72 -8.99 -12.79
C PRO A 45 -7.53 -9.36 -13.70
N ASN A 46 -6.46 -9.87 -13.10
CA ASN A 46 -5.25 -10.31 -13.78
C ASN A 46 -5.05 -11.82 -13.61
N SER A 47 -4.61 -12.48 -14.69
CA SER A 47 -4.38 -13.92 -14.69
C SER A 47 -3.10 -14.26 -13.92
N THR A 48 -3.28 -14.76 -12.70
CA THR A 48 -2.22 -15.03 -11.74
C THR A 48 -2.35 -16.45 -11.19
N ILE A 49 -1.27 -17.22 -11.28
CA ILE A 49 -1.17 -18.51 -10.60
C ILE A 49 -0.52 -18.26 -9.24
N TRP A 50 -1.20 -18.63 -8.17
CA TRP A 50 -0.68 -18.56 -6.82
C TRP A 50 -0.24 -19.95 -6.37
N VAL A 51 0.96 -20.02 -5.79
CA VAL A 51 1.56 -21.27 -5.32
C VAL A 51 1.99 -21.08 -3.88
N LEU A 52 1.42 -21.89 -2.99
CA LEU A 52 1.89 -22.00 -1.61
C LEU A 52 2.95 -23.09 -1.53
N ARG A 53 4.11 -22.76 -0.97
CA ARG A 53 5.18 -23.71 -0.67
C ARG A 53 4.98 -24.39 0.69
N ALA A 54 5.71 -25.48 0.92
CA ALA A 54 5.66 -26.25 2.16
C ALA A 54 6.25 -25.50 3.36
N ASP A 55 7.21 -24.58 3.13
CA ASP A 55 7.76 -23.64 4.12
C ASP A 55 6.81 -22.51 4.50
N GLY A 56 5.70 -22.35 3.76
CA GLY A 56 4.68 -21.32 3.99
C GLY A 56 4.90 -20.02 3.23
N THR A 57 5.91 -19.95 2.36
CA THR A 57 6.12 -18.82 1.45
C THR A 57 5.11 -18.88 0.30
N LEU A 58 4.56 -17.72 -0.05
CA LEU A 58 3.66 -17.56 -1.19
C LEU A 58 4.47 -17.17 -2.43
N CYS A 59 4.10 -17.71 -3.59
CA CYS A 59 4.63 -17.28 -4.87
C CYS A 59 3.48 -16.96 -5.81
N CYS A 60 3.70 -15.98 -6.68
CA CYS A 60 2.78 -15.65 -7.74
C CYS A 60 3.45 -15.77 -9.10
N CYS A 61 2.65 -16.11 -10.10
CA CYS A 61 3.04 -16.12 -11.49
C CYS A 61 2.03 -15.37 -12.34
N SER A 62 2.43 -14.23 -12.87
CA SER A 62 1.66 -13.51 -13.89
C SER A 62 1.76 -14.29 -15.19
N TYR A 63 0.63 -14.83 -15.65
CA TYR A 63 0.57 -15.75 -16.78
C TYR A 63 -0.46 -15.31 -17.82
N ARG A 64 0.03 -14.88 -18.98
CA ARG A 64 -0.80 -14.64 -20.18
C ARG A 64 -0.16 -15.29 -21.39
N ALA A 65 -0.65 -16.49 -21.74
CA ALA A 65 -0.09 -17.30 -22.82
C ALA A 65 -0.22 -16.64 -24.21
N ASP A 66 -1.32 -15.92 -24.43
CA ASP A 66 -1.62 -15.19 -25.67
C ASP A 66 -0.73 -13.95 -25.87
N GLN A 67 -0.25 -13.36 -24.78
CA GLN A 67 0.65 -12.20 -24.77
C GLN A 67 2.11 -12.59 -24.49
N GLU A 68 2.41 -13.89 -24.40
CA GLU A 68 3.72 -14.44 -24.04
C GLU A 68 4.30 -13.89 -22.71
N VAL A 69 3.42 -13.52 -21.76
CA VAL A 69 3.82 -13.02 -20.44
C VAL A 69 3.94 -14.18 -19.46
N LEU A 70 5.13 -14.33 -18.90
CA LEU A 70 5.43 -15.27 -17.82
C LEU A 70 6.44 -14.62 -16.88
N ALA A 71 6.01 -14.30 -15.67
CA ALA A 71 6.87 -13.74 -14.62
C ALA A 71 6.55 -14.40 -13.28
N TRP A 72 7.58 -14.76 -12.52
CA TRP A 72 7.45 -15.32 -11.18
C TRP A 72 7.94 -14.30 -10.15
N ALA A 73 7.27 -14.25 -9.00
CA ALA A 73 7.73 -13.50 -7.84
C ALA A 73 7.42 -14.28 -6.55
N GLU A 74 8.25 -14.07 -5.54
CA GLU A 74 7.96 -14.47 -4.17
C GLU A 74 7.18 -13.35 -3.48
N VAL A 75 6.26 -13.73 -2.61
CA VAL A 75 5.50 -12.83 -1.75
C VAL A 75 5.85 -13.20 -0.32
N GLU A 76 6.71 -12.39 0.26
CA GLU A 76 7.12 -12.49 1.66
C GLU A 76 6.10 -11.76 2.55
N THR A 77 5.82 -12.33 3.71
CA THR A 77 4.88 -11.79 4.71
C THR A 77 5.46 -12.07 6.10
N ASP A 78 5.16 -11.22 7.09
CA ASP A 78 5.56 -11.50 8.48
C ASP A 78 4.60 -12.51 9.11
N GLY A 79 4.87 -13.78 8.82
CA GLY A 79 4.06 -14.91 9.25
C GLY A 79 4.27 -16.12 8.33
N THR A 80 3.51 -17.18 8.57
CA THR A 80 3.55 -18.39 7.73
C THR A 80 2.17 -18.64 7.13
N VAL A 81 2.08 -18.67 5.80
CA VAL A 81 0.82 -18.99 5.12
C VAL A 81 0.53 -20.49 5.24
N GLN A 82 -0.64 -20.82 5.78
CA GLN A 82 -1.04 -22.19 6.07
C GLN A 82 -1.93 -22.81 5.01
N SER A 83 -2.79 -22.01 4.36
CA SER A 83 -3.69 -22.46 3.30
C SER A 83 -4.22 -21.27 2.51
N MET A 84 -4.69 -21.53 1.30
CA MET A 84 -5.25 -20.51 0.41
C MET A 84 -6.57 -20.98 -0.19
N ALA A 85 -7.46 -20.03 -0.49
CA ALA A 85 -8.69 -20.26 -1.24
C ALA A 85 -8.95 -19.09 -2.19
N LEU A 86 -9.62 -19.39 -3.31
CA LEU A 86 -10.18 -18.36 -4.20
C LEU A 86 -11.69 -18.32 -4.05
N LEU A 87 -12.24 -17.12 -3.92
CA LEU A 87 -13.67 -16.84 -3.98
C LEU A 87 -13.95 -15.95 -5.19
N THR A 88 -14.64 -16.49 -6.18
CA THR A 88 -15.06 -15.73 -7.36
C THR A 88 -16.30 -14.90 -7.03
N THR A 89 -16.20 -13.58 -7.21
CA THR A 89 -17.33 -12.65 -7.15
C THR A 89 -17.80 -12.28 -8.56
N ALA A 90 -18.67 -11.27 -8.68
CA ALA A 90 -19.11 -10.78 -9.99
C ALA A 90 -17.98 -10.09 -10.76
N ASP A 91 -17.07 -9.43 -10.04
CA ASP A 91 -16.09 -8.49 -10.61
C ASP A 91 -14.64 -8.99 -10.49
N GLU A 92 -14.33 -9.82 -9.48
CA GLU A 92 -12.96 -10.29 -9.21
C GLU A 92 -12.90 -11.73 -8.65
N ASP A 93 -11.75 -12.40 -8.83
CA ASP A 93 -11.40 -13.60 -8.08
C ASP A 93 -10.60 -13.20 -6.84
N GLU A 94 -11.22 -13.29 -5.66
CA GLU A 94 -10.61 -12.88 -4.40
C GLU A 94 -9.70 -13.98 -3.85
N LEU A 95 -8.43 -13.64 -3.57
CA LEU A 95 -7.53 -14.53 -2.85
C LEU A 95 -7.69 -14.35 -1.34
N TRP A 96 -8.03 -15.45 -0.67
CA TRP A 96 -8.11 -15.55 0.78
C TRP A 96 -7.02 -16.48 1.30
N ILE A 97 -6.28 -16.04 2.31
CA ILE A 97 -5.18 -16.79 2.91
C ILE A 97 -5.37 -16.96 4.41
N LEU A 98 -4.99 -18.12 4.94
CA LEU A 98 -4.89 -18.36 6.37
C LEU A 98 -3.43 -18.16 6.77
N VAL A 99 -3.15 -17.14 7.57
CA VAL A 99 -1.80 -16.78 8.02
C VAL A 99 -1.65 -17.05 9.51
N ASP A 100 -0.55 -17.68 9.89
CA ASP A 100 -0.13 -17.82 11.28
C ASP A 100 0.97 -16.80 11.57
N ARG A 101 0.64 -15.76 12.34
CA ARG A 101 1.58 -14.69 12.73
C ARG A 101 2.21 -14.96 14.11
N GLY A 102 2.18 -16.22 14.56
CA GLY A 102 2.71 -16.69 15.84
C GLY A 102 1.87 -16.30 17.06
N THR A 103 1.35 -15.08 17.09
CA THR A 103 0.47 -14.56 18.15
C THR A 103 -1.01 -14.80 17.86
N VAL A 104 -1.38 -14.71 16.58
CA VAL A 104 -2.74 -14.88 16.09
C VAL A 104 -2.72 -15.67 14.79
N ARG A 105 -3.79 -16.43 14.56
CA ARG A 105 -4.06 -17.03 13.26
C ARG A 105 -5.27 -16.32 12.66
N GLN A 106 -5.09 -15.76 11.47
CA GLN A 106 -6.09 -14.91 10.85
C GLN A 106 -6.32 -15.30 9.40
N VAL A 107 -7.55 -15.03 8.96
CA VAL A 107 -7.94 -15.16 7.56
C VAL A 107 -7.85 -13.77 6.96
N GLU A 108 -7.04 -13.62 5.93
CA GLU A 108 -6.77 -12.34 5.26
C GLU A 108 -7.22 -12.43 3.80
N LYS A 109 -7.77 -11.32 3.29
CA LYS A 109 -8.13 -11.15 1.87
C LYS A 109 -7.06 -10.26 1.23
N LEU A 110 -6.51 -10.68 0.09
CA LEU A 110 -5.68 -9.80 -0.73
C LEU A 110 -6.56 -8.66 -1.27
N THR A 111 -6.14 -7.42 -1.03
CA THR A 111 -6.83 -6.21 -1.51
C THR A 111 -6.99 -6.25 -3.04
N ALA A 112 -8.10 -5.72 -3.54
CA ALA A 112 -8.34 -5.54 -4.97
C ALA A 112 -7.26 -4.64 -5.61
N ASP A 113 -7.13 -4.71 -6.94
CA ASP A 113 -6.22 -3.83 -7.68
C ASP A 113 -6.55 -2.36 -7.41
N PHE A 114 -5.52 -1.59 -7.06
CA PHE A 114 -5.67 -0.17 -6.78
C PHE A 114 -6.04 0.60 -8.05
N SER A 115 -7.15 1.34 -8.00
CA SER A 115 -7.66 2.17 -9.11
C SER A 115 -7.81 3.65 -8.77
N GLY A 116 -7.31 4.08 -7.60
CA GLY A 116 -7.41 5.46 -7.13
C GLY A 116 -6.47 6.42 -7.87
N GLU A 117 -6.79 7.71 -7.84
CA GLU A 117 -5.93 8.78 -8.36
C GLU A 117 -5.09 9.48 -7.27
N THR A 118 -5.47 9.28 -6.01
CA THR A 118 -4.84 9.88 -4.82
C THR A 118 -4.35 8.80 -3.86
N THR A 119 -3.51 9.19 -2.91
CA THR A 119 -3.00 8.28 -1.87
C THR A 119 -4.02 7.91 -0.80
N GLU A 120 -5.22 8.50 -0.81
CA GLU A 120 -6.25 8.32 0.22
C GLU A 120 -6.69 6.85 0.38
N GLU A 121 -6.83 6.15 -0.74
CA GLU A 121 -7.24 4.74 -0.81
C GLU A 121 -6.05 3.77 -0.97
N ALA A 122 -4.82 4.29 -0.98
CA ALA A 122 -3.63 3.45 -1.13
C ALA A 122 -3.42 2.58 0.12
N ARG A 123 -3.48 1.26 -0.05
CA ARG A 123 -3.29 0.26 1.03
C ARG A 123 -2.21 -0.75 0.66
N PHE A 124 -0.98 -0.26 0.47
CA PHE A 124 0.19 -1.10 0.16
C PHE A 124 0.88 -1.48 1.47
N LEU A 125 0.26 -2.39 2.21
CA LEU A 125 0.70 -2.92 3.51
C LEU A 125 0.60 -4.44 3.46
N ASP A 126 1.43 -5.16 4.22
CA ASP A 126 1.39 -6.64 4.26
C ASP A 126 0.07 -7.15 4.86
N CYS A 127 -0.38 -6.54 5.95
CA CYS A 127 -1.77 -6.58 6.40
C CYS A 127 -2.12 -5.26 7.06
N TRP A 128 -3.40 -4.91 7.13
CA TRP A 128 -3.80 -3.63 7.68
C TRP A 128 -5.13 -3.67 8.44
N ILE A 129 -5.30 -2.68 9.31
CA ILE A 129 -6.52 -2.37 10.05
C ILE A 129 -6.78 -0.88 9.85
N GLU A 130 -8.03 -0.54 9.62
CA GLU A 130 -8.43 0.83 9.37
C GLU A 130 -9.51 1.27 10.36
N PHE A 131 -9.30 2.49 10.86
CA PHE A 131 -10.36 3.31 11.40
C PHE A 131 -10.83 4.27 10.30
N ASP A 132 -12.12 4.23 9.98
CA ASP A 132 -12.79 5.25 9.18
C ASP A 132 -13.88 5.89 10.05
N GLY A 133 -13.71 7.17 10.33
CA GLY A 133 -14.65 7.95 11.12
C GLY A 133 -15.74 8.64 10.29
N ARG A 134 -15.76 8.44 8.97
CA ARG A 134 -16.83 8.94 8.10
C ARG A 134 -18.10 8.13 8.36
N TYR A 135 -19.19 8.84 8.61
CA TYR A 135 -20.50 8.23 8.80
C TYR A 135 -21.27 8.27 7.47
N ASP A 136 -21.84 7.14 7.05
CA ASP A 136 -22.74 7.07 5.90
C ASP A 136 -23.88 8.09 6.09
N ALA A 137 -23.99 9.02 5.15
CA ALA A 137 -24.86 10.18 5.20
C ALA A 137 -26.34 9.80 5.47
N SER A 138 -26.70 9.80 6.75
CA SER A 138 -28.07 9.91 7.24
C SER A 138 -28.10 10.82 8.48
N THR A 139 -27.89 12.11 8.20
CA THR A 139 -28.17 13.31 9.01
C THR A 139 -27.52 13.42 10.38
N ILE A 140 -26.47 14.25 10.46
CA ILE A 140 -26.17 15.08 11.62
C ILE A 140 -26.22 16.57 11.22
N PRO A 141 -27.24 17.32 11.67
CA PRO A 141 -27.44 18.73 11.41
C PRO A 141 -26.70 19.63 12.41
N SER A 142 -25.73 20.41 11.91
CA SER A 142 -25.25 21.68 12.49
C SER A 142 -24.63 21.68 13.90
N TYR A 143 -23.52 22.42 14.01
CA TYR A 143 -22.97 22.87 15.28
C TYR A 143 -23.54 24.26 15.60
N ASP A 144 -24.10 24.46 16.80
CA ASP A 144 -24.54 25.76 17.30
C ASP A 144 -23.51 26.31 18.29
N PHE A 145 -22.85 27.39 17.90
CA PHE A 145 -21.84 28.07 18.70
C PHE A 145 -22.41 28.94 19.83
N THR A 146 -23.71 29.21 19.83
CA THR A 146 -24.34 29.93 20.94
C THR A 146 -24.45 29.02 22.16
N THR A 147 -24.71 27.74 21.92
CA THR A 147 -24.92 26.73 22.95
C THR A 147 -23.76 25.75 23.08
N ASP A 148 -22.77 25.81 22.19
CA ASP A 148 -21.71 24.81 22.01
C ASP A 148 -22.26 23.39 21.90
N GLN A 149 -23.25 23.22 21.01
CA GLN A 149 -23.96 21.96 20.86
C GLN A 149 -23.91 21.45 19.43
N LEU A 150 -23.66 20.15 19.28
CA LEU A 150 -23.81 19.42 18.03
C LEU A 150 -25.16 18.71 18.05
N TYR A 151 -26.08 19.11 17.17
CA TYR A 151 -27.41 18.51 17.12
C TYR A 151 -27.43 17.34 16.15
N ALA A 152 -28.08 16.22 16.49
CA ALA A 152 -28.48 15.25 15.48
C ALA A 152 -29.61 14.31 15.83
N THR A 153 -30.25 13.82 14.77
CA THR A 153 -31.25 12.75 14.85
C THR A 153 -30.68 11.43 15.37
N ASN A 154 -29.36 11.23 15.26
CA ASN A 154 -28.69 9.98 15.61
C ASN A 154 -27.56 10.12 16.65
N VAL A 155 -27.39 11.25 17.35
CA VAL A 155 -26.34 11.32 18.40
C VAL A 155 -26.70 10.46 19.61
N VAL A 156 -25.73 9.70 20.10
CA VAL A 156 -25.90 8.74 21.21
C VAL A 156 -24.93 9.01 22.33
N SER A 157 -25.23 8.52 23.54
CA SER A 157 -24.36 8.66 24.72
C SER A 157 -22.94 8.12 24.51
N GLY A 158 -22.75 7.15 23.62
CA GLY A 158 -21.43 6.59 23.28
C GLY A 158 -20.50 7.53 22.52
N PHE A 159 -20.99 8.72 22.13
CA PHE A 159 -20.18 9.76 21.50
C PHE A 159 -19.48 10.67 22.52
N VAL A 160 -19.89 10.65 23.79
CA VAL A 160 -19.21 11.41 24.85
C VAL A 160 -17.78 10.91 25.01
N GLY A 161 -16.82 11.83 25.00
CA GLY A 161 -15.38 11.57 25.05
C GLY A 161 -14.72 11.42 23.68
N LYS A 162 -15.47 11.51 22.58
CA LYS A 162 -14.94 11.43 21.21
C LYS A 162 -14.73 12.82 20.60
N TYR A 163 -13.81 12.87 19.64
CA TYR A 163 -13.53 14.05 18.85
C TYR A 163 -14.24 13.97 17.50
N PHE A 164 -14.74 15.11 17.03
CA PHE A 164 -15.46 15.22 15.78
C PHE A 164 -14.95 16.41 14.98
N ARG A 165 -14.78 16.23 13.67
CA ARG A 165 -14.51 17.31 12.73
C ARG A 165 -15.80 17.74 12.06
N VAL A 166 -16.08 19.04 12.06
CA VAL A 166 -17.27 19.64 11.45
C VAL A 166 -16.83 20.61 10.38
N TYR A 167 -17.28 20.40 9.15
CA TYR A 167 -16.96 21.22 8.00
C TYR A 167 -17.95 22.36 7.81
N ASP A 168 -17.60 23.42 7.09
CA ASP A 168 -18.57 24.36 6.52
C ASP A 168 -18.85 24.06 5.03
N ALA A 169 -19.46 25.03 4.32
CA ALA A 169 -19.77 24.89 2.90
C ALA A 169 -18.56 25.09 1.98
N ASP A 170 -17.51 25.75 2.46
CA ASP A 170 -16.31 26.11 1.71
C ASP A 170 -15.16 25.10 1.95
N GLY A 171 -15.30 24.21 2.94
CA GLY A 171 -14.37 23.12 3.24
C GLY A 171 -13.51 23.35 4.49
N GLU A 172 -13.70 24.50 5.17
CA GLU A 172 -13.06 24.79 6.46
C GLU A 172 -13.64 23.92 7.56
N TYR A 173 -12.88 23.68 8.63
CA TYR A 173 -13.32 22.80 9.70
C TYR A 173 -12.99 23.28 11.12
N ILE A 174 -13.79 22.79 12.06
CA ILE A 174 -13.50 22.81 13.50
C ILE A 174 -13.44 21.40 14.04
N ASP A 175 -12.56 21.19 15.02
CA ASP A 175 -12.50 19.96 15.79
C ASP A 175 -13.12 20.19 17.16
N VAL A 176 -14.09 19.36 17.52
CA VAL A 176 -14.87 19.47 18.75
C VAL A 176 -14.79 18.20 19.57
N LEU A 177 -14.65 18.34 20.89
CA LEU A 177 -14.75 17.24 21.84
C LEU A 177 -16.17 17.17 22.38
N ALA A 178 -16.85 16.04 22.25
CA ALA A 178 -18.15 15.83 22.90
C ALA A 178 -17.96 15.55 24.39
N THR A 179 -18.51 16.42 25.24
CA THR A 179 -18.36 16.36 26.71
C THR A 179 -19.63 15.91 27.42
N GLY A 180 -20.78 15.95 26.75
CA GLY A 180 -22.06 15.52 27.29
C GLY A 180 -23.06 15.12 26.22
N TRP A 181 -24.11 14.41 26.62
CA TRP A 181 -25.20 13.98 25.75
C TRP A 181 -26.54 14.21 26.45
N ASP A 182 -27.52 14.76 25.73
CA ASP A 182 -28.88 14.96 26.21
C ASP A 182 -29.86 14.25 25.28
N ALA A 183 -30.63 13.32 25.85
CA ALA A 183 -31.64 12.51 25.15
C ALA A 183 -32.94 13.27 24.83
N GLY A 184 -32.96 14.59 25.01
CA GLY A 184 -34.09 15.47 24.79
C GLY A 184 -34.49 15.62 23.33
N THR A 185 -35.42 16.54 23.07
CA THR A 185 -35.90 16.87 21.73
C THR A 185 -35.75 18.39 21.52
N PRO A 186 -34.79 18.86 20.71
CA PRO A 186 -33.88 18.07 19.86
C PRO A 186 -32.81 17.33 20.66
N LEU A 187 -32.30 16.26 20.07
CA LEU A 187 -31.22 15.41 20.58
C LEU A 187 -29.87 16.07 20.26
N PHE A 188 -28.99 16.21 21.25
CA PHE A 188 -27.71 16.92 21.06
C PHE A 188 -26.56 16.38 21.92
N LEU A 189 -25.35 16.68 21.48
CA LEU A 189 -24.12 16.58 22.27
C LEU A 189 -23.71 17.97 22.73
N THR A 190 -23.32 18.09 23.99
CA THR A 190 -22.56 19.25 24.45
C THR A 190 -21.12 19.05 24.02
N CYS A 191 -20.54 20.08 23.41
CA CYS A 191 -19.22 20.02 22.81
C CYS A 191 -18.31 21.12 23.34
N THR A 192 -17.01 20.98 23.13
CA THR A 192 -16.02 22.02 23.40
C THR A 192 -15.05 22.08 22.24
N ILE A 193 -14.90 23.25 21.62
CA ILE A 193 -13.98 23.46 20.50
C ILE A 193 -12.54 23.23 20.96
N GLN A 194 -11.81 22.42 20.21
CA GLN A 194 -10.42 22.03 20.47
C GLN A 194 -9.47 22.69 19.47
N TYR A 195 -9.87 22.73 18.19
CA TYR A 195 -9.10 23.30 17.11
C TYR A 195 -10.02 23.92 16.05
N SER A 196 -9.46 24.82 15.25
CA SER A 196 -10.13 25.59 14.22
C SER A 196 -9.15 25.90 13.10
N SER A 197 -9.43 25.50 11.86
CA SER A 197 -8.55 25.73 10.69
C SER A 197 -8.43 27.22 10.33
N TYR A 198 -9.47 28.01 10.63
CA TYR A 198 -9.50 29.44 10.34
C TYR A 198 -10.02 30.28 11.52
N ALA A 199 -9.95 31.61 11.42
CA ALA A 199 -10.69 32.53 12.29
C ALA A 199 -12.19 32.48 11.94
N VAL A 200 -12.83 31.35 12.20
CA VAL A 200 -14.22 31.10 11.78
C VAL A 200 -15.16 32.11 12.40
N ASN A 201 -16.06 32.64 11.56
CA ASN A 201 -17.29 33.23 12.05
C ASN A 201 -18.18 32.06 12.49
N PRO A 202 -18.51 31.95 13.79
CA PRO A 202 -19.34 30.88 14.33
C PRO A 202 -20.68 30.72 13.59
N LEU A 203 -21.18 31.78 12.94
CA LEU A 203 -22.46 31.71 12.21
C LEU A 203 -22.40 30.98 10.87
N ALA A 204 -21.22 30.53 10.42
CA ALA A 204 -21.01 29.93 9.09
C ALA A 204 -20.90 28.39 9.07
N MET A 205 -20.67 27.72 10.21
CA MET A 205 -20.49 26.25 10.22
C MET A 205 -21.81 25.47 10.30
N ALA A 206 -22.68 25.76 9.34
CA ALA A 206 -23.85 24.96 9.04
C ALA A 206 -23.46 23.79 8.10
N GLY A 207 -22.47 23.01 8.52
CA GLY A 207 -21.86 21.93 7.75
C GLY A 207 -22.82 20.90 7.21
N THR A 208 -22.54 20.45 5.99
CA THR A 208 -23.31 19.41 5.29
C THR A 208 -22.93 18.00 5.78
N TYR A 209 -21.76 17.83 6.41
CA TYR A 209 -21.27 16.56 6.97
C TYR A 209 -20.22 16.79 8.08
N TRP A 210 -19.95 15.74 8.86
CA TRP A 210 -19.03 15.69 10.00
C TRP A 210 -18.41 14.29 10.04
N THR A 211 -17.29 14.14 10.74
CA THR A 211 -16.55 12.87 10.86
C THR A 211 -16.07 12.68 12.30
N GLU A 212 -16.02 11.44 12.79
CA GLU A 212 -15.24 11.14 14.00
C GLU A 212 -13.76 11.18 13.65
N ILE A 213 -12.98 11.88 14.44
CA ILE A 213 -11.52 11.90 14.27
C ILE A 213 -10.87 11.17 15.43
N ARG A 214 -9.79 10.45 15.14
CA ARG A 214 -8.99 9.74 16.14
C ARG A 214 -7.52 9.95 15.91
N ASN A 215 -6.78 9.88 17.00
CA ASN A 215 -5.34 9.81 17.00
C ASN A 215 -4.87 8.40 17.40
N TYR A 216 -5.73 7.39 17.34
CA TYR A 216 -5.41 6.02 17.73
C TYR A 216 -6.17 5.00 16.89
N VAL A 217 -5.58 3.81 16.73
CA VAL A 217 -6.24 2.64 16.14
C VAL A 217 -6.02 1.43 17.04
N THR A 218 -7.11 0.75 17.38
CA THR A 218 -7.06 -0.50 18.14
C THR A 218 -6.80 -1.66 17.20
N CYS A 219 -5.74 -2.43 17.46
CA CYS A 219 -5.37 -3.59 16.65
C CYS A 219 -6.25 -4.82 16.89
N ALA A 220 -7.08 -4.80 17.94
CA ALA A 220 -8.03 -5.86 18.30
C ALA A 220 -7.43 -7.29 18.35
N GLY A 221 -6.12 -7.41 18.59
CA GLY A 221 -5.39 -8.67 18.61
C GLY A 221 -4.97 -9.23 17.24
N ALA A 222 -5.29 -8.54 16.14
CA ALA A 222 -4.82 -8.91 14.80
C ALA A 222 -3.34 -8.53 14.56
N ILE A 223 -2.84 -7.50 15.24
CA ILE A 223 -1.40 -7.17 15.28
C ILE A 223 -0.93 -7.22 16.74
N GLY A 224 0.18 -7.94 16.96
CA GLY A 224 0.74 -8.19 18.28
C GLY A 224 1.42 -6.96 18.91
N ILE A 225 1.54 -6.97 20.24
CA ILE A 225 2.28 -5.93 20.99
C ILE A 225 3.78 -6.05 20.69
N GLY A 226 4.44 -4.91 20.52
CA GLY A 226 5.87 -4.82 20.23
C GLY A 226 6.21 -4.89 18.73
N THR A 227 5.21 -5.09 17.88
CA THR A 227 5.38 -5.08 16.43
C THR A 227 5.42 -3.64 15.91
N GLU A 228 6.37 -3.35 15.03
CA GLU A 228 6.45 -2.08 14.30
C GLU A 228 5.45 -2.10 13.13
N VAL A 229 4.65 -1.04 13.02
CA VAL A 229 3.64 -0.88 11.98
C VAL A 229 3.83 0.43 11.26
N SER A 230 3.58 0.44 9.95
CA SER A 230 3.46 1.65 9.14
C SER A 230 2.10 2.31 9.38
N VAL A 231 2.08 3.63 9.51
CA VAL A 231 0.89 4.43 9.82
C VAL A 231 0.60 5.41 8.69
N ILE A 232 -0.65 5.41 8.24
CA ILE A 232 -1.18 6.32 7.22
C ILE A 232 -2.39 7.05 7.83
N GLY A 233 -2.32 8.38 7.92
CA GLY A 233 -3.44 9.22 8.32
C GLY A 233 -3.93 10.06 7.15
N ASP A 234 -5.23 10.01 6.86
CA ASP A 234 -5.90 10.74 5.78
C ASP A 234 -5.20 10.62 4.41
N GLY A 235 -4.63 9.44 4.12
CA GLY A 235 -3.90 9.17 2.88
C GLY A 235 -2.43 9.58 2.88
N THR A 236 -1.91 10.13 3.97
CA THR A 236 -0.50 10.50 4.12
C THR A 236 0.20 9.55 5.05
N TYR A 237 1.34 9.00 4.61
CA TYR A 237 2.26 8.22 5.42
C TYR A 237 2.91 9.10 6.48
N ILE A 238 2.65 8.80 7.75
CA ILE A 238 3.12 9.57 8.91
C ILE A 238 4.47 9.03 9.40
N GLY A 239 4.67 7.72 9.27
CA GLY A 239 5.87 7.04 9.74
C GLY A 239 5.54 5.65 10.28
N THR A 240 6.43 5.14 11.13
CA THR A 240 6.23 3.88 11.85
C THR A 240 5.93 4.13 13.31
N GLU A 241 5.06 3.29 13.88
CA GLU A 241 4.74 3.27 15.30
C GLU A 241 4.85 1.85 15.85
N THR A 242 5.06 1.71 17.16
CA THR A 242 5.10 0.40 17.81
C THR A 242 3.79 0.12 18.52
N VAL A 243 3.18 -1.03 18.23
CA VAL A 243 1.95 -1.47 18.89
C VAL A 243 2.19 -1.67 20.39
N ALA A 244 1.40 -1.00 21.23
CA ALA A 244 1.53 -1.05 22.68
C ALA A 244 0.19 -1.35 23.35
N ASN A 245 0.21 -1.52 24.67
CA ASN A 245 -1.02 -1.58 25.47
C ASN A 245 -1.29 -0.21 26.07
N LEU A 246 -2.24 0.52 25.49
CA LEU A 246 -2.58 1.89 25.84
C LEU A 246 -4.00 1.95 26.44
N THR A 247 -4.52 3.16 26.66
CA THR A 247 -5.85 3.38 27.22
C THR A 247 -6.95 2.66 26.42
N HIS A 248 -6.74 2.50 25.12
CA HIS A 248 -7.66 1.91 24.15
C HIS A 248 -7.38 0.41 23.87
N GLY A 249 -6.65 -0.27 24.76
CA GLY A 249 -6.25 -1.67 24.63
C GLY A 249 -4.95 -1.85 23.84
N THR A 250 -4.86 -2.92 23.05
CA THR A 250 -3.74 -3.13 22.11
C THR A 250 -3.91 -2.18 20.92
N SER A 251 -3.15 -1.09 20.90
CA SER A 251 -3.33 0.01 19.95
C SER A 251 -2.02 0.75 19.69
N ILE A 252 -2.07 1.65 18.71
CA ILE A 252 -1.10 2.73 18.50
C ILE A 252 -1.76 4.07 18.77
N GLU A 253 -0.97 5.07 19.13
CA GLU A 253 -1.37 6.47 19.28
C GLU A 253 -0.42 7.33 18.46
N VAL A 254 -0.95 8.35 17.79
CA VAL A 254 -0.22 9.37 17.04
C VAL A 254 -0.52 10.75 17.63
N ASP A 255 0.35 11.72 17.34
CA ASP A 255 0.21 13.08 17.89
C ASP A 255 -0.94 13.89 17.24
N THR A 256 -1.33 13.53 16.02
CA THR A 256 -2.34 14.23 15.22
C THR A 256 -3.64 13.44 15.10
N TYR A 257 -4.77 14.14 15.00
CA TYR A 257 -6.08 13.53 14.79
C TYR A 257 -6.37 13.40 13.29
N HIS A 258 -6.86 12.23 12.90
CA HIS A 258 -7.19 11.87 11.53
C HIS A 258 -8.63 11.37 11.43
N GLU A 259 -9.28 11.66 10.31
CA GLU A 259 -10.60 11.09 10.00
C GLU A 259 -10.49 9.61 9.64
N ARG A 260 -9.42 9.29 8.91
CA ARG A 260 -9.09 7.95 8.46
C ARG A 260 -7.69 7.61 8.90
N LEU A 261 -7.56 6.59 9.73
CA LEU A 261 -6.27 6.16 10.24
C LEU A 261 -6.09 4.68 9.95
N VAL A 262 -5.05 4.36 9.20
CA VAL A 262 -4.73 3.01 8.75
C VAL A 262 -3.39 2.63 9.32
N ILE A 263 -3.32 1.45 9.89
CA ILE A 263 -2.07 0.86 10.33
C ILE A 263 -1.89 -0.50 9.72
N GLY A 264 -0.65 -0.89 9.48
CA GLY A 264 -0.36 -2.21 8.96
C GLY A 264 1.11 -2.58 9.03
N LEU A 265 1.37 -3.85 8.77
CA LEU A 265 2.74 -4.33 8.69
C LEU A 265 3.43 -3.71 7.45
N PRO A 266 4.68 -3.23 7.60
CA PRO A 266 5.41 -2.61 6.49
C PRO A 266 5.50 -3.55 5.29
N TYR A 267 5.31 -3.00 4.11
CA TYR A 267 5.44 -3.71 2.85
C TYR A 267 6.68 -3.24 2.11
N ASN A 268 7.54 -4.18 1.73
CA ASN A 268 8.68 -3.90 0.87
C ASN A 268 8.47 -4.55 -0.50
N PHE A 269 8.49 -3.73 -1.54
CA PHE A 269 8.52 -4.20 -2.91
C PHE A 269 9.93 -4.03 -3.48
N ASP A 270 10.55 -5.17 -3.77
CA ASP A 270 11.90 -5.22 -4.31
C ASP A 270 11.90 -5.84 -5.71
N PHE A 271 12.66 -5.25 -6.62
CA PHE A 271 13.08 -5.96 -7.82
C PHE A 271 14.54 -5.68 -8.14
N GLN A 272 15.20 -6.68 -8.70
CA GLN A 272 16.57 -6.59 -9.14
C GLN A 272 16.68 -7.01 -10.59
N THR A 273 17.44 -6.25 -11.38
CA THR A 273 17.78 -6.68 -12.75
C THR A 273 18.79 -7.81 -12.72
N LEU A 274 18.76 -8.66 -13.74
CA LEU A 274 19.89 -9.54 -14.01
C LEU A 274 21.17 -8.71 -14.25
N PRO A 275 22.36 -9.30 -14.03
CA PRO A 275 23.61 -8.67 -14.38
C PRO A 275 23.66 -8.24 -15.82
N ILE A 276 23.97 -6.96 -16.01
CA ILE A 276 24.07 -6.35 -17.32
C ILE A 276 25.44 -6.71 -17.88
N ALA A 277 25.47 -7.75 -18.73
CA ALA A 277 26.65 -8.12 -19.48
C ALA A 277 26.55 -7.57 -20.90
N VAL A 278 27.51 -6.75 -21.31
CA VAL A 278 27.60 -6.24 -22.69
C VAL A 278 28.52 -7.15 -23.50
N ALA A 279 27.96 -7.93 -24.43
CA ALA A 279 28.75 -8.77 -25.33
C ALA A 279 29.35 -7.91 -26.45
N THR A 280 30.68 -7.81 -26.52
CA THR A 280 31.38 -7.19 -27.65
C THR A 280 31.46 -8.17 -28.83
N LYS A 281 31.55 -7.63 -30.05
CA LYS A 281 31.52 -8.38 -31.33
C LYS A 281 32.62 -9.44 -31.49
N ASN A 282 33.61 -9.47 -30.59
CA ASN A 282 34.76 -10.37 -30.64
C ASN A 282 34.72 -11.54 -29.62
N GLY A 283 33.59 -11.77 -28.94
CA GLY A 283 33.37 -13.01 -28.19
C GLY A 283 34.19 -13.10 -26.91
N GLY A 284 33.65 -12.52 -25.83
CA GLY A 284 34.19 -12.61 -24.48
C GLY A 284 33.65 -11.49 -23.60
N GLY A 285 32.40 -11.61 -23.13
CA GLY A 285 31.77 -10.59 -22.26
C GLY A 285 32.11 -10.73 -20.77
N MET A 286 32.94 -11.71 -20.39
CA MET A 286 33.19 -12.06 -18.99
C MET A 286 34.37 -11.29 -18.36
N GLU A 287 35.20 -10.64 -19.18
CA GLU A 287 36.39 -9.89 -18.72
C GLU A 287 36.17 -8.36 -18.76
N LEU A 288 35.01 -7.91 -19.23
CA LEU A 288 34.71 -6.49 -19.39
C LEU A 288 33.97 -5.95 -18.17
N GLN A 289 34.47 -4.84 -17.63
CA GLN A 289 33.77 -4.13 -16.57
C GLN A 289 32.68 -3.24 -17.20
N THR A 290 31.47 -3.35 -16.65
CA THR A 290 30.32 -2.53 -17.03
C THR A 290 30.03 -1.54 -15.91
N GLN A 291 29.81 -0.29 -16.28
CA GLN A 291 29.43 0.77 -15.36
C GLN A 291 28.09 1.37 -15.81
N ILE A 292 27.12 1.45 -14.90
CA ILE A 292 25.86 2.15 -15.16
C ILE A 292 26.11 3.64 -14.91
N GLN A 293 26.10 4.46 -15.96
CA GLN A 293 26.29 5.91 -15.82
C GLN A 293 24.98 6.62 -15.47
N GLU A 294 23.92 6.27 -16.21
CA GLU A 294 22.64 6.94 -16.18
C GLU A 294 21.54 5.93 -16.45
N GLY A 295 20.37 6.15 -15.86
CA GLY A 295 19.18 5.46 -16.28
C GLY A 295 17.94 6.33 -16.22
N HIS A 296 16.91 5.82 -16.87
CA HIS A 296 15.60 6.44 -16.95
C HIS A 296 14.55 5.39 -16.61
N ILE A 297 13.85 5.61 -15.50
CA ILE A 297 12.73 4.79 -15.07
C ILE A 297 11.43 5.52 -15.41
N SER A 298 10.53 4.85 -16.11
CA SER A 298 9.17 5.35 -16.33
C SER A 298 8.24 4.72 -15.31
N VAL A 299 7.51 5.54 -14.58
CA VAL A 299 6.55 5.13 -13.56
C VAL A 299 5.15 5.64 -13.89
N TYR A 300 4.15 4.98 -13.32
CA TYR A 300 2.75 5.36 -13.40
C TYR A 300 2.09 5.27 -12.05
N GLN A 301 1.29 6.29 -11.73
CA GLN A 301 0.58 6.38 -10.46
C GLN A 301 1.46 5.94 -9.29
N ALA A 302 2.67 6.50 -9.25
CA ALA A 302 3.70 6.10 -8.31
C ALA A 302 3.99 7.22 -7.31
N ARG A 303 4.30 6.85 -6.08
CA ARG A 303 4.81 7.76 -5.05
C ARG A 303 5.79 7.00 -4.17
N GLY A 304 6.96 7.57 -3.93
CA GLY A 304 8.03 6.88 -3.21
C GLY A 304 8.75 5.82 -4.06
N GLY A 305 9.89 5.37 -3.56
CA GLY A 305 10.76 4.40 -4.22
C GLY A 305 12.22 4.82 -4.16
N GLY A 306 13.11 3.86 -4.20
CA GLY A 306 14.55 4.04 -4.16
C GLY A 306 15.22 3.16 -5.19
N ILE A 307 16.30 3.65 -5.79
CA ILE A 307 17.06 2.92 -6.79
C ILE A 307 18.56 2.99 -6.52
N GLY A 308 19.25 1.86 -6.66
CA GLY A 308 20.64 1.72 -6.26
C GLY A 308 21.35 0.54 -6.92
N PRO A 309 22.69 0.48 -6.87
CA PRO A 309 23.44 -0.70 -7.29
C PRO A 309 23.18 -1.94 -6.42
N ASN A 310 22.80 -1.75 -5.15
CA ASN A 310 22.49 -2.83 -4.23
C ASN A 310 21.57 -2.36 -3.09
N ASN A 311 21.09 -3.30 -2.27
CA ASN A 311 20.18 -3.05 -1.14
C ASN A 311 20.77 -2.10 -0.06
N GLY A 312 22.09 -2.09 0.13
CA GLY A 312 22.75 -1.23 1.13
C GLY A 312 23.01 0.21 0.65
N ASN A 313 23.02 0.43 -0.67
CA ASN A 313 23.35 1.69 -1.32
C ASN A 313 22.23 2.09 -2.27
N ILE A 314 21.07 2.41 -1.71
CA ILE A 314 19.91 2.86 -2.48
C ILE A 314 19.82 4.38 -2.39
N ALA A 315 19.79 5.05 -3.54
CA ALA A 315 19.41 6.46 -3.58
C ALA A 315 17.88 6.54 -3.59
N THR A 316 17.29 7.18 -2.57
CA THR A 316 15.86 7.48 -2.57
C THR A 316 15.53 8.27 -3.84
N ILE A 317 14.64 7.74 -4.67
CA ILE A 317 14.03 8.52 -5.73
C ILE A 317 13.05 9.43 -5.02
N ASN A 318 13.52 10.63 -4.71
CA ASN A 318 12.64 11.63 -4.13
C ASN A 318 11.69 12.11 -5.23
N PHE A 319 10.50 11.51 -5.26
CA PHE A 319 9.44 11.94 -6.15
C PHE A 319 9.02 13.36 -5.80
N ASP A 320 9.02 13.77 -4.53
CA ASP A 320 8.60 15.11 -4.08
C ASP A 320 9.40 16.23 -4.77
N THR A 321 10.71 16.07 -5.01
CA THR A 321 11.50 17.06 -5.78
C THR A 321 11.20 17.08 -7.27
N ILE A 322 10.62 16.00 -7.83
CA ILE A 322 10.26 15.86 -9.25
C ILE A 322 8.83 16.35 -9.48
N ILE A 323 7.87 15.97 -8.63
CA ILE A 323 6.51 16.54 -8.63
C ILE A 323 6.57 18.03 -8.31
N ALA A 324 7.42 18.51 -7.39
CA ALA A 324 7.60 19.94 -7.15
C ALA A 324 8.28 20.71 -8.30
N ARG A 325 8.97 20.02 -9.24
CA ARG A 325 9.57 20.65 -10.43
C ARG A 325 8.61 20.75 -11.60
N ASP A 326 7.67 19.80 -11.73
CA ASP A 326 6.68 19.77 -12.81
C ASP A 326 5.32 20.39 -12.39
N LEU A 327 5.01 20.37 -11.09
CA LEU A 327 3.96 21.15 -10.46
C LEU A 327 4.61 22.39 -9.84
N LYS A 328 4.79 23.45 -10.65
CA LYS A 328 4.83 24.80 -10.09
C LYS A 328 3.50 25.01 -9.36
N TRP A 329 3.57 25.14 -8.02
CA TRP A 329 2.44 25.34 -7.10
C TRP A 329 1.63 24.04 -6.89
N SER A 330 1.25 23.57 -5.70
CA SER A 330 1.26 24.05 -4.32
C SER A 330 0.97 22.78 -3.48
N PHE A 331 1.77 22.46 -2.45
CA PHE A 331 1.44 21.39 -1.47
C PHE A 331 0.93 21.96 -0.15
N ILE A 332 0.56 23.23 -0.19
CA ILE A 332 -0.09 24.03 0.83
C ILE A 332 -0.87 25.05 -0.02
N ASP A 333 -2.16 25.24 0.22
CA ASP A 333 -2.84 26.47 -0.22
C ASP A 333 -2.22 27.69 0.52
N GLU A 334 -2.77 28.90 0.35
CA GLU A 334 -2.28 30.04 1.14
C GLU A 334 -2.63 29.89 2.64
N GLU A 335 -3.34 28.80 3.02
CA GLU A 335 -4.03 28.61 4.29
C GLU A 335 -3.49 27.48 5.19
N GLY A 336 -2.82 26.44 4.68
CA GLY A 336 -2.10 25.45 5.50
C GLY A 336 -2.63 24.02 5.53
N ASP A 337 -3.60 23.65 4.70
CA ASP A 337 -4.30 22.36 4.84
C ASP A 337 -3.68 21.16 4.12
N LEU A 338 -3.80 19.99 4.76
CA LEU A 338 -3.27 18.70 4.29
C LEU A 338 -4.26 18.01 3.35
N TYR A 339 -3.97 18.02 2.04
CA TYR A 339 -4.69 17.23 1.04
C TYR A 339 -3.99 15.90 0.75
N SER A 340 -4.77 14.86 0.37
CA SER A 340 -4.23 13.60 -0.16
C SER A 340 -3.30 13.87 -1.34
N LEU A 341 -2.14 13.22 -1.37
CA LEU A 341 -1.08 13.59 -2.29
C LEU A 341 -1.35 13.00 -3.69
N PRO A 342 -1.21 13.77 -4.77
CA PRO A 342 -1.37 13.26 -6.12
C PRO A 342 -0.27 12.25 -6.45
N LEU A 343 -0.62 11.26 -7.28
CA LEU A 343 0.33 10.25 -7.74
C LEU A 343 1.09 10.73 -8.98
N PHE A 344 2.39 10.45 -9.03
CA PHE A 344 3.23 10.87 -10.16
C PHE A 344 3.17 9.87 -11.32
N THR A 345 3.10 10.40 -12.54
CA THR A 345 3.22 9.63 -13.77
C THR A 345 4.23 10.31 -14.68
N GLY A 346 5.30 9.60 -15.04
CA GLY A 346 6.33 10.19 -15.88
C GLY A 346 7.64 9.42 -15.89
N GLY A 347 8.63 10.05 -16.51
CA GLY A 347 9.99 9.56 -16.59
C GLY A 347 10.87 10.22 -15.56
N VAL A 348 11.55 9.42 -14.73
CA VAL A 348 12.56 9.89 -13.78
C VAL A 348 13.93 9.48 -14.29
N LYS A 349 14.78 10.48 -14.50
CA LYS A 349 16.20 10.28 -14.80
C LYS A 349 16.97 10.22 -13.48
N PHE A 350 17.83 9.21 -13.36
CA PHE A 350 18.78 9.08 -12.27
C PHE A 350 20.18 8.88 -12.82
N THR A 351 21.17 9.31 -12.06
CA THR A 351 22.59 9.15 -12.35
C THR A 351 23.22 8.35 -11.23
N PHE A 352 24.17 7.48 -11.58
CA PHE A 352 24.92 6.72 -10.60
C PHE A 352 26.38 7.12 -10.65
N ASP A 353 26.95 7.39 -9.48
CA ASP A 353 28.40 7.51 -9.29
C ASP A 353 29.03 6.14 -8.96
N GLY A 354 28.41 5.05 -9.46
CA GLY A 354 28.82 3.68 -9.17
C GLY A 354 30.10 3.30 -9.91
N ASN A 355 30.96 2.47 -9.30
CA ASN A 355 32.17 1.98 -9.93
C ASN A 355 31.88 0.89 -10.97
N ALA A 356 32.77 0.77 -11.97
CA ALA A 356 32.70 -0.30 -12.95
C ALA A 356 32.79 -1.69 -12.26
N SER A 357 31.93 -2.62 -12.67
CA SER A 357 31.81 -3.96 -12.08
C SER A 357 31.62 -5.00 -13.17
N ASN A 358 32.09 -6.22 -12.92
CA ASN A 358 31.83 -7.37 -13.79
C ASN A 358 30.35 -7.82 -13.71
N GLU A 359 29.65 -7.46 -12.64
CA GLU A 359 28.23 -7.77 -12.42
C GLU A 359 27.51 -6.47 -12.04
N ALA A 360 27.27 -5.63 -13.05
CA ALA A 360 26.50 -4.41 -12.86
C ALA A 360 25.00 -4.75 -12.80
N ASN A 361 24.40 -4.62 -11.62
CA ASN A 361 22.97 -4.84 -11.40
C ASN A 361 22.32 -3.54 -10.93
N LEU A 362 21.01 -3.47 -11.10
CA LEU A 362 20.19 -2.42 -10.53
C LEU A 362 19.19 -3.02 -9.55
N PHE A 363 19.09 -2.40 -8.39
CA PHE A 363 18.15 -2.74 -7.33
C PHE A 363 17.17 -1.58 -7.16
N PHE A 364 15.88 -1.91 -7.10
CA PHE A 364 14.82 -0.97 -6.78
C PHE A 364 14.08 -1.48 -5.54
N ARG A 365 13.77 -0.57 -4.62
CA ARG A 365 12.94 -0.84 -3.45
C ARG A 365 11.89 0.25 -3.29
N GLN A 366 10.68 -0.17 -2.98
CA GLN A 366 9.66 0.70 -2.39
C GLN A 366 9.34 0.20 -0.99
N SER A 367 9.43 1.09 0.00
CA SER A 367 9.12 0.81 1.41
C SER A 367 8.00 1.69 1.96
N GLU A 368 7.64 2.76 1.25
CA GLU A 368 6.48 3.57 1.62
C GLU A 368 5.21 2.86 1.15
N PRO A 369 4.09 2.93 1.92
CA PRO A 369 2.87 2.19 1.64
C PRO A 369 2.01 2.84 0.55
N TYR A 370 2.65 3.21 -0.56
CA TYR A 370 2.05 3.86 -1.70
C TYR A 370 2.17 3.02 -2.97
N PRO A 371 1.28 3.22 -3.96
CA PRO A 371 1.38 2.55 -5.24
C PRO A 371 2.69 2.90 -5.93
N CYS A 372 3.25 1.94 -6.67
CA CYS A 372 4.38 2.15 -7.54
C CYS A 372 4.30 1.21 -8.75
N THR A 373 3.83 1.72 -9.89
CA THR A 373 3.84 0.95 -11.14
C THR A 373 5.05 1.33 -11.98
N VAL A 374 6.01 0.41 -12.13
CA VAL A 374 7.15 0.59 -13.03
C VAL A 374 6.77 0.12 -14.43
N ARG A 375 6.80 1.05 -15.40
CA ARG A 375 6.46 0.79 -16.81
C ARG A 375 7.65 0.38 -17.66
N ALA A 376 8.79 1.04 -17.43
CA ALA A 376 9.99 0.81 -18.22
C ALA A 376 11.23 1.22 -17.46
N LEU A 377 12.35 0.56 -17.76
CA LEU A 377 13.66 0.89 -17.26
C LEU A 377 14.63 0.91 -18.44
N ASN A 378 15.26 2.05 -18.68
CA ASN A 378 16.29 2.21 -19.70
C ASN A 378 17.60 2.58 -19.02
N LEU A 379 18.68 1.87 -19.38
CA LEU A 379 20.00 2.07 -18.77
C LEU A 379 21.01 2.47 -19.84
N LYS A 380 21.81 3.48 -19.54
CA LYS A 380 23.00 3.85 -20.28
C LYS A 380 24.21 3.29 -19.54
N VAL A 381 24.87 2.33 -20.18
CA VAL A 381 26.05 1.68 -19.66
C VAL A 381 27.29 2.09 -20.44
N GLU A 382 28.40 2.24 -19.72
CA GLU A 382 29.74 2.32 -20.27
C GLU A 382 30.45 0.99 -20.03
N VAL A 383 31.31 0.61 -20.97
CA VAL A 383 32.12 -0.60 -20.89
C VAL A 383 33.57 -0.18 -20.95
N SER A 384 34.35 -0.65 -19.99
CA SER A 384 35.79 -0.42 -19.92
C SER A 384 36.54 -1.74 -19.92
N ASP A 385 37.66 -1.78 -20.65
CA ASP A 385 38.66 -2.83 -20.50
C ASP A 385 39.36 -2.64 -19.14
N THR A 386 39.63 -3.74 -18.44
CA THR A 386 40.29 -3.76 -17.11
C THR A 386 41.68 -3.14 -17.10
#